data_AF-A0A9W9W731-F1
#
_entry.id   AF-A0A9W9W731-F1
#
_cell.length_a   1.000
_cell.length_b   1.000
_cell.length_c   1.000
_cell.angle_alpha   90.00
_cell.angle_beta   90.00
_cell.angle_gamma   90.00
#
_symmetry.space_group_name_H-M   'P 1'
#
loop_
_entity.id
_entity.type
_entity.pdbx_description
1 polymer ?
#
loop_
_entity_poly.entity_id
_entity_poly.type
_entity_poly.pdbx_seq_one_letter_code
_entity_poly.pdbx_strand_id
1 'polypeptide(L)'
;MTDLLFPTFEARLKCQRKPQYAAFLTDLVRAASDGIEALCTFRAILYDSPSEPKDGSFLAFDAHVGDTGCHLRAGMLFEAYALHREISKHRLTGKALPPIWIDETIRRLETTRTKAQHICLALTRDGARPQTLGFGGKDLVIAKGLKALEWEEVALSKGPFCLYENNQKSLQREFECLSFADSTAMSLVSSDISRPTTPSSDESEFGSPFKTEWDLYDNRVLVRLVIYCFILSKYKTFSSMNNTVAARLCPEAAAEQGYALMKDFWDFKHPEYKKARLDRIGQELRVLQVWISDLSCAWLHSIAMRCDLKEMGNLIAETARKSSTGLMVAPCYPGYLLLRREWAHGENQILLVDRYFCSLGWHFNIFVAHMGIQRDGQQFNADLQCPIEWYIQPITLDKLASSEWSSRPLPVAVGNKRAGYHTYEADECDENNQHLRDFKEADHDRLALAFFGSHKCYPFQIEPADEMEYVGLYMDILCPGMRGQWEKVANELGRRGGGKENQDIFGWQHVFIEAPKKVVDGMLDMANSEFQYTCKASSSYHSKHSA
;
A
#
# COMPACT_ATOMS: atom_id res chain seq x y z
N MET A 1 -13.36 -14.11 -3.80
CA MET A 1 -13.69 -14.54 -2.43
C MET A 1 -12.42 -14.77 -1.65
N THR A 2 -11.55 -13.77 -1.68
CA THR A 2 -10.23 -13.76 -1.08
C THR A 2 -10.34 -13.85 0.44
N ASP A 3 -11.36 -13.19 1.00
CA ASP A 3 -11.75 -13.27 2.42
C ASP A 3 -12.13 -14.68 2.90
N LEU A 4 -12.33 -15.64 1.99
CA LEU A 4 -12.51 -17.05 2.37
C LEU A 4 -11.22 -17.86 2.35
N LEU A 5 -10.34 -17.59 1.39
CA LEU A 5 -9.03 -18.25 1.33
C LEU A 5 -8.14 -17.72 2.46
N PHE A 6 -8.24 -16.42 2.71
CA PHE A 6 -7.51 -15.70 3.75
C PHE A 6 -8.56 -14.96 4.61
N PRO A 7 -8.99 -15.52 5.73
CA PRO A 7 -9.99 -14.87 6.59
C PRO A 7 -9.45 -13.57 7.21
N THR A 8 -10.28 -12.52 7.27
CA THR A 8 -9.92 -11.22 7.88
C THR A 8 -10.17 -11.19 9.39
N PHE A 9 -11.44 -11.10 9.82
CA PHE A 9 -11.86 -11.09 11.23
C PHE A 9 -12.88 -12.19 11.50
N GLU A 10 -14.02 -12.13 10.80
CA GLU A 10 -15.11 -13.09 10.94
C GLU A 10 -15.47 -13.70 9.60
N ALA A 11 -15.85 -14.98 9.63
CA ALA A 11 -16.31 -15.68 8.44
C ALA A 11 -17.65 -15.11 7.97
N ARG A 12 -17.60 -14.30 6.90
CA ARG A 12 -18.80 -13.69 6.29
C ARG A 12 -19.79 -14.72 5.75
N LEU A 13 -19.30 -15.86 5.27
CA LEU A 13 -20.12 -16.91 4.67
C LEU A 13 -19.89 -18.22 5.41
N LYS A 14 -20.97 -18.73 6.01
CA LYS A 14 -20.96 -20.03 6.71
C LYS A 14 -21.40 -21.17 5.81
N CYS A 15 -22.37 -20.90 4.93
CA CYS A 15 -22.86 -21.88 3.97
C CYS A 15 -23.23 -21.25 2.61
N GLN A 16 -23.33 -22.11 1.58
CA GLN A 16 -23.81 -21.77 0.25
C GLN A 16 -24.87 -22.76 -0.19
N ARG A 17 -25.93 -22.29 -0.85
CA ARG A 17 -26.96 -23.16 -1.43
C ARG A 17 -26.47 -23.78 -2.73
N LYS A 18 -26.94 -24.98 -3.09
CA LYS A 18 -26.58 -25.69 -4.34
C LYS A 18 -26.55 -24.80 -5.59
N PRO A 19 -27.54 -23.92 -5.86
CA PRO A 19 -27.51 -23.07 -7.06
C PRO A 19 -26.34 -22.09 -7.12
N GLN A 20 -25.66 -21.84 -6.01
CA GLN A 20 -24.53 -20.92 -5.88
C GLN A 20 -23.17 -21.63 -5.91
N TYR A 21 -23.12 -22.96 -6.10
CA TYR A 21 -21.85 -23.70 -6.09
C TYR A 21 -20.92 -23.25 -7.22
N ALA A 22 -21.42 -23.14 -8.45
CA ALA A 22 -20.61 -22.69 -9.59
C ALA A 22 -20.08 -21.25 -9.40
N ALA A 23 -20.92 -20.34 -8.92
CA ALA A 23 -20.51 -18.99 -8.54
C ALA A 23 -19.45 -18.99 -7.42
N PHE A 24 -19.63 -19.83 -6.41
CA PHE A 24 -18.65 -19.99 -5.33
C PHE A 24 -17.30 -20.49 -5.81
N LEU A 25 -17.29 -21.52 -6.67
CA LEU A 25 -16.07 -22.04 -7.28
C LEU A 25 -15.40 -20.98 -8.16
N THR A 26 -16.17 -20.25 -8.96
CA THR A 26 -15.69 -19.15 -9.81
C THR A 26 -14.95 -18.10 -9.00
N ASP A 27 -15.54 -17.66 -7.89
CA ASP A 27 -14.93 -16.64 -7.05
C ASP A 27 -13.65 -17.13 -6.33
N LEU A 28 -13.56 -18.44 -6.03
CA LEU A 28 -12.35 -19.04 -5.45
C LEU A 28 -11.26 -19.20 -6.50
N VAL A 29 -11.60 -19.57 -7.74
CA VAL A 29 -10.67 -19.61 -8.87
C VAL A 29 -10.08 -18.24 -9.12
N ARG A 30 -10.90 -17.19 -9.12
CA ARG A 30 -10.43 -15.80 -9.22
C ARG A 30 -9.51 -15.44 -8.06
N ALA A 31 -9.97 -15.64 -6.82
CA ALA A 31 -9.17 -15.28 -5.64
C ALA A 31 -7.83 -16.02 -5.59
N ALA A 32 -7.80 -17.30 -5.98
CA ALA A 32 -6.58 -18.07 -6.07
C ALA A 32 -5.66 -17.55 -7.18
N SER A 33 -6.22 -17.22 -8.35
CA SER A 33 -5.45 -16.65 -9.45
C SER A 33 -4.86 -15.29 -9.09
N ASP A 34 -5.65 -14.39 -8.49
CA ASP A 34 -5.18 -13.08 -8.06
C ASP A 34 -4.13 -13.21 -6.95
N GLY A 35 -4.30 -14.16 -6.01
CA GLY A 35 -3.31 -14.44 -4.97
C GLY A 35 -1.98 -14.97 -5.52
N ILE A 36 -2.01 -15.86 -6.53
CA ILE A 36 -0.81 -16.34 -7.22
C ILE A 36 -0.09 -15.17 -7.89
N GLU A 37 -0.83 -14.34 -8.63
CA GLU A 37 -0.28 -13.18 -9.33
C GLU A 37 0.36 -12.18 -8.37
N ALA A 38 -0.31 -11.87 -7.26
CA ALA A 38 0.20 -10.99 -6.21
C ALA A 38 1.53 -11.51 -5.63
N LEU A 39 1.57 -12.80 -5.24
CA LEU A 39 2.74 -13.41 -4.63
C LEU A 39 3.90 -13.56 -5.62
N CYS A 40 3.64 -13.92 -6.88
CA CYS A 40 4.64 -13.94 -7.95
C CYS A 40 5.23 -12.54 -8.19
N THR A 41 4.39 -11.52 -8.24
CA THR A 41 4.81 -10.13 -8.44
C THR A 41 5.67 -9.65 -7.27
N PHE A 42 5.25 -9.89 -6.03
CA PHE A 42 6.03 -9.52 -4.85
C PHE A 42 7.36 -10.28 -4.75
N ARG A 43 7.35 -11.58 -5.10
CA ARG A 43 8.57 -12.38 -5.20
C ARG A 43 9.54 -11.81 -6.24
N ALA A 44 9.05 -11.40 -7.40
CA ALA A 44 9.87 -10.78 -8.44
C ALA A 44 10.54 -9.51 -7.92
N ILE A 45 9.80 -8.67 -7.19
CA ILE A 45 10.31 -7.46 -6.54
C ILE A 45 11.39 -7.78 -5.49
N LEU A 46 11.18 -8.79 -4.63
CA LEU A 46 12.14 -9.17 -3.58
C LEU A 46 13.50 -9.61 -4.14
N TYR A 47 13.48 -10.43 -5.20
CA TYR A 47 14.68 -10.99 -5.82
C TYR A 47 15.19 -10.20 -7.00
N ASP A 48 14.63 -9.02 -7.28
CA ASP A 48 14.99 -8.30 -8.48
C ASP A 48 16.49 -7.98 -8.46
N SER A 49 17.19 -8.48 -9.48
CA SER A 49 18.63 -8.29 -9.62
C SER A 49 18.85 -7.02 -10.43
N PRO A 50 19.81 -6.16 -10.05
CA PRO A 50 20.19 -5.00 -10.86
C PRO A 50 20.54 -5.35 -12.31
N SER A 51 20.98 -6.59 -12.56
CA SER A 51 21.39 -7.08 -13.89
C SER A 51 20.25 -7.58 -14.78
N GLU A 52 19.11 -8.00 -14.21
CA GLU A 52 17.98 -8.57 -14.93
C GLU A 52 16.67 -8.15 -14.25
N PRO A 53 16.25 -6.88 -14.41
CA PRO A 53 15.01 -6.40 -13.81
C PRO A 53 13.81 -7.17 -14.36
N LYS A 54 13.14 -7.91 -13.49
CA LYS A 54 11.86 -8.57 -13.76
C LYS A 54 10.75 -7.53 -13.83
N ASP A 55 9.62 -7.90 -14.43
CA ASP A 55 8.46 -7.03 -14.61
C ASP A 55 7.71 -6.66 -13.31
N GLY A 56 8.27 -6.94 -12.13
CA GLY A 56 7.69 -6.58 -10.85
C GLY A 56 7.63 -5.05 -10.67
N SER A 57 6.48 -4.54 -10.24
CA SER A 57 6.24 -3.13 -9.95
C SER A 57 5.46 -2.99 -8.65
N PHE A 58 5.86 -2.04 -7.80
CA PHE A 58 5.13 -1.76 -6.57
C PHE A 58 3.79 -1.08 -6.81
N LEU A 59 3.59 -0.42 -7.96
CA LEU A 59 2.29 0.11 -8.38
C LEU A 59 1.21 -0.97 -8.44
N ALA A 60 1.58 -2.23 -8.68
CA ALA A 60 0.66 -3.37 -8.59
C ALA A 60 0.04 -3.54 -7.20
N PHE A 61 0.63 -2.95 -6.16
CA PHE A 61 0.18 -3.00 -4.76
C PHE A 61 -0.30 -1.64 -4.23
N ASP A 62 -0.40 -0.61 -5.08
CA ASP A 62 -0.89 0.72 -4.73
C ASP A 62 -2.42 0.70 -4.49
N ALA A 63 -2.85 0.15 -3.36
CA ALA A 63 -4.26 0.08 -3.02
C ALA A 63 -4.79 1.47 -2.62
N HIS A 64 -5.83 1.95 -3.31
CA HIS A 64 -6.61 3.11 -2.86
C HIS A 64 -7.86 2.62 -2.12
N VAL A 65 -7.83 2.73 -0.79
CA VAL A 65 -8.84 2.12 0.08
C VAL A 65 -9.99 3.08 0.44
N GLY A 66 -10.06 4.23 -0.24
CA GLY A 66 -11.06 5.28 0.05
C GLY A 66 -10.79 6.05 1.35
N ASP A 67 -9.66 5.78 1.99
CA ASP A 67 -9.08 6.54 3.10
C ASP A 67 -7.92 7.43 2.63
N THR A 68 -7.53 8.39 3.45
CA THR A 68 -6.46 9.36 3.18
C THR A 68 -5.04 8.79 3.40
N GLY A 69 -4.91 7.47 3.52
CA GLY A 69 -3.68 6.80 3.97
C GLY A 69 -2.81 6.18 2.88
N CYS A 70 -2.77 6.71 1.65
CA CYS A 70 -1.89 6.16 0.59
C CYS A 70 -0.42 6.13 1.01
N HIS A 71 0.05 7.20 1.67
CA HIS A 71 1.39 7.29 2.25
C HIS A 71 1.66 6.23 3.33
N LEU A 72 0.62 5.80 4.07
CA LEU A 72 0.76 4.74 5.06
C LEU A 72 0.99 3.38 4.40
N ARG A 73 0.16 3.05 3.40
CA ARG A 73 0.28 1.77 2.67
C ARG A 73 1.59 1.68 1.90
N ALA A 74 2.06 2.80 1.35
CA ALA A 74 3.41 2.91 0.86
C ALA A 74 4.37 2.49 1.99
N GLY A 75 4.47 3.22 3.09
CA GLY A 75 5.40 2.89 4.18
C GLY A 75 5.33 1.42 4.67
N MET A 76 4.12 0.86 4.81
CA MET A 76 3.93 -0.57 5.15
C MET A 76 4.57 -1.52 4.14
N LEU A 77 4.34 -1.31 2.83
CA LEU A 77 4.94 -2.12 1.77
C LEU A 77 6.45 -1.91 1.68
N PHE A 78 6.94 -0.69 1.97
CA PHE A 78 8.38 -0.42 2.04
C PHE A 78 9.04 -1.22 3.14
N GLU A 79 8.45 -1.19 4.34
CA GLU A 79 8.98 -1.89 5.51
C GLU A 79 8.97 -3.41 5.29
N ALA A 80 7.85 -3.94 4.77
CA ALA A 80 7.74 -5.34 4.40
C ALA A 80 8.83 -5.75 3.38
N TYR A 81 9.03 -4.93 2.34
CA TYR A 81 10.09 -5.17 1.37
C TYR A 81 11.48 -5.12 1.99
N ALA A 82 11.79 -4.06 2.74
CA ALA A 82 13.12 -3.83 3.30
C ALA A 82 13.52 -4.97 4.24
N LEU A 83 12.62 -5.36 5.14
CA LEU A 83 12.82 -6.46 6.07
C LEU A 83 13.05 -7.78 5.33
N HIS A 84 12.15 -8.14 4.41
CA HIS A 84 12.22 -9.44 3.74
C HIS A 84 13.36 -9.52 2.73
N ARG A 85 13.73 -8.40 2.09
CA ARG A 85 14.93 -8.34 1.25
C ARG A 85 16.19 -8.58 2.09
N GLU A 86 16.29 -7.97 3.27
CA GLU A 86 17.44 -8.19 4.15
C GLU A 86 17.53 -9.65 4.63
N ILE A 87 16.43 -10.23 5.08
CA ILE A 87 16.39 -11.65 5.47
C ILE A 87 16.77 -12.55 4.28
N SER A 88 16.27 -12.25 3.08
CA SER A 88 16.56 -13.04 1.88
C SER A 88 18.05 -12.97 1.48
N LYS A 89 18.72 -11.85 1.74
CA LYS A 89 20.13 -11.60 1.40
C LYS A 89 21.13 -12.16 2.41
N HIS A 90 20.66 -12.92 3.40
CA HIS A 90 21.47 -13.36 4.54
C HIS A 90 22.89 -13.81 4.14
N ARG A 91 23.88 -13.05 4.63
CA ARG A 91 25.26 -13.01 4.12
C ARG A 91 26.05 -14.32 4.22
N LEU A 92 25.61 -15.28 5.03
CA LEU A 92 26.40 -16.48 5.35
C LEU A 92 26.50 -17.49 4.21
N THR A 93 25.54 -17.53 3.27
CA THR A 93 25.56 -18.52 2.17
C THR A 93 25.92 -17.91 0.82
N GLY A 94 25.99 -16.57 0.71
CA GLY A 94 26.15 -15.85 -0.57
C GLY A 94 25.02 -16.10 -1.58
N LYS A 95 23.95 -16.83 -1.19
CA LYS A 95 22.82 -17.19 -2.03
C LYS A 95 21.54 -16.70 -1.38
N ALA A 96 20.68 -16.08 -2.18
CA ALA A 96 19.40 -15.61 -1.71
C ALA A 96 18.55 -16.80 -1.19
N LEU A 97 18.04 -16.69 0.03
CA LEU A 97 17.21 -17.75 0.62
C LEU A 97 15.84 -17.76 -0.08
N PRO A 98 15.31 -18.92 -0.53
CA PRO A 98 13.97 -19.02 -1.09
C PRO A 98 12.89 -18.70 -0.05
N PRO A 99 11.81 -17.97 -0.38
CA PRO A 99 10.77 -17.62 0.57
C PRO A 99 9.72 -18.74 0.56
N ILE A 100 9.87 -19.71 1.45
CA ILE A 100 8.96 -20.86 1.58
C ILE A 100 7.51 -20.38 1.70
N TRP A 101 7.27 -19.30 2.44
CA TRP A 101 5.93 -18.75 2.62
C TRP A 101 5.25 -18.34 1.31
N ILE A 102 6.00 -17.82 0.33
CA ILE A 102 5.47 -17.50 -1.00
C ILE A 102 5.24 -18.79 -1.79
N ASP A 103 6.27 -19.63 -1.90
CA ASP A 103 6.26 -20.80 -2.77
C ASP A 103 5.19 -21.82 -2.34
N GLU A 104 5.08 -22.10 -1.05
CA GLU A 104 4.07 -23.02 -0.50
C GLU A 104 2.65 -22.44 -0.64
N THR A 105 2.49 -21.12 -0.47
CA THR A 105 1.17 -20.49 -0.64
C THR A 105 0.73 -20.55 -2.11
N ILE A 106 1.63 -20.24 -3.06
CA ILE A 106 1.36 -20.36 -4.51
C ILE A 106 0.94 -21.79 -4.84
N ARG A 107 1.72 -22.79 -4.40
CA ARG A 107 1.43 -24.21 -4.68
C ARG A 107 0.04 -24.63 -4.19
N ARG A 108 -0.37 -24.19 -3.00
CA ARG A 108 -1.72 -24.47 -2.46
C ARG A 108 -2.82 -23.75 -3.24
N LEU A 109 -2.59 -22.50 -3.65
CA LEU A 109 -3.53 -21.74 -4.46
C LEU A 109 -3.71 -22.38 -5.85
N GLU A 110 -2.64 -22.86 -6.48
CA GLU A 110 -2.71 -23.56 -7.77
C GLU A 110 -3.50 -24.86 -7.68
N THR A 111 -3.27 -25.63 -6.61
CA THR A 111 -4.03 -26.86 -6.31
C THR A 111 -5.51 -26.54 -6.15
N THR A 112 -5.82 -25.53 -5.33
CA THR A 112 -7.19 -25.08 -5.07
C THR A 112 -7.90 -24.60 -6.34
N ARG A 113 -7.22 -23.79 -7.15
CA ARG A 113 -7.72 -23.28 -8.43
C ARG A 113 -8.08 -24.41 -9.38
N THR A 114 -7.16 -25.35 -9.57
CA THR A 114 -7.31 -26.50 -10.49
C THR A 114 -8.46 -27.39 -10.04
N LYS A 115 -8.55 -27.69 -8.74
CA LYS A 115 -9.66 -28.47 -8.18
C LYS A 115 -11.00 -27.77 -8.32
N ALA A 116 -11.05 -26.46 -8.09
CA ALA A 116 -12.29 -25.70 -8.21
C ALA A 116 -12.82 -25.69 -9.65
N GLN A 117 -11.93 -25.55 -10.63
CA GLN A 117 -12.25 -25.67 -12.06
C GLN A 117 -12.80 -27.06 -12.41
N HIS A 118 -12.13 -28.14 -12.00
CA HIS A 118 -12.57 -29.51 -12.26
C HIS A 118 -13.90 -29.86 -11.58
N ILE A 119 -14.11 -29.43 -10.33
CA ILE A 119 -15.39 -29.65 -9.65
C ILE A 119 -16.51 -28.89 -10.38
N CYS A 120 -16.27 -27.65 -10.83
CA CYS A 120 -17.29 -26.90 -11.56
C CYS A 120 -17.66 -27.58 -12.90
N LEU A 121 -16.66 -28.09 -13.60
CA LEU A 121 -16.85 -28.86 -14.83
C LEU A 121 -17.70 -30.11 -14.58
N ALA A 122 -17.32 -30.90 -13.57
CA ALA A 122 -18.06 -32.09 -13.20
C ALA A 122 -19.52 -31.80 -12.80
N LEU A 123 -19.76 -30.72 -12.04
CA LEU A 123 -21.10 -30.33 -11.64
C LEU A 123 -21.96 -29.86 -12.81
N THR A 124 -21.39 -29.09 -13.74
CA THR A 124 -22.17 -28.34 -14.73
C THR A 124 -22.19 -28.96 -16.12
N ARG A 125 -21.21 -29.80 -16.48
CA ARG A 125 -21.16 -30.51 -17.78
C ARG A 125 -21.38 -32.00 -17.62
N ASP A 126 -20.73 -32.62 -16.63
CA ASP A 126 -20.80 -34.07 -16.46
C ASP A 126 -22.00 -34.52 -15.62
N GLY A 127 -22.76 -33.56 -15.05
CA GLY A 127 -23.94 -33.84 -14.23
C GLY A 127 -23.63 -34.59 -12.93
N ALA A 128 -22.40 -34.48 -12.42
CA ALA A 128 -21.96 -35.16 -11.22
C ALA A 128 -22.78 -34.70 -10.00
N ARG A 129 -23.11 -35.66 -9.12
CA ARG A 129 -23.82 -35.34 -7.87
C ARG A 129 -22.87 -34.59 -6.92
N PRO A 130 -23.25 -33.45 -6.33
CA PRO A 130 -22.35 -32.68 -5.46
C PRO A 130 -21.69 -33.48 -4.34
N GLN A 131 -22.41 -34.43 -3.74
CA GLN A 131 -21.91 -35.28 -2.67
C GLN A 131 -20.69 -36.13 -3.08
N THR A 132 -20.65 -36.56 -4.34
CA THR A 132 -19.51 -37.34 -4.89
C THR A 132 -18.24 -36.50 -5.01
N LEU A 133 -18.38 -35.17 -5.02
CA LEU A 133 -17.28 -34.21 -5.10
C LEU A 133 -16.95 -33.61 -3.73
N GLY A 134 -17.48 -34.16 -2.65
CA GLY A 134 -17.29 -33.66 -1.28
C GLY A 134 -18.20 -32.48 -0.89
N PHE A 135 -19.13 -32.08 -1.76
CA PHE A 135 -20.04 -30.96 -1.50
C PHE A 135 -21.32 -31.44 -0.79
N GLY A 136 -22.11 -30.51 -0.27
CA GLY A 136 -23.42 -30.84 0.29
C GLY A 136 -24.47 -31.08 -0.80
N GLY A 137 -25.53 -31.82 -0.46
CA GLY A 137 -26.63 -32.06 -1.41
C GLY A 137 -27.57 -30.86 -1.61
N LYS A 138 -27.73 -30.05 -0.55
CA LYS A 138 -28.58 -28.86 -0.54
C LYS A 138 -27.77 -27.62 -0.21
N ASP A 139 -26.99 -27.70 0.87
CA ASP A 139 -26.15 -26.62 1.38
C ASP A 139 -24.71 -27.10 1.58
N LEU A 140 -23.76 -26.26 1.17
CA LEU A 140 -22.33 -26.46 1.37
C LEU A 140 -21.88 -25.63 2.56
N VAL A 141 -21.41 -26.29 3.62
CA VAL A 141 -20.64 -25.60 4.68
C VAL A 141 -19.31 -25.18 4.09
N ILE A 142 -18.94 -23.90 4.21
CA ILE A 142 -17.75 -23.35 3.53
C ILE A 142 -16.47 -24.10 3.90
N ALA A 143 -16.25 -24.41 5.18
CA ALA A 143 -15.10 -25.18 5.62
C ALA A 143 -14.99 -26.56 4.96
N LYS A 144 -16.13 -27.23 4.74
CA LYS A 144 -16.17 -28.50 4.00
C LYS A 144 -15.83 -28.31 2.52
N GLY A 145 -16.29 -27.22 1.92
CA GLY A 145 -15.96 -26.84 0.55
C GLY A 145 -14.47 -26.58 0.36
N LEU A 146 -13.86 -25.79 1.24
CA LEU A 146 -12.42 -25.52 1.21
C LEU A 146 -11.61 -26.80 1.40
N LYS A 147 -12.01 -27.69 2.32
CA LYS A 147 -11.39 -29.01 2.48
C LYS A 147 -11.49 -29.86 1.21
N ALA A 148 -12.63 -29.86 0.52
CA ALA A 148 -12.80 -30.59 -0.75
C ALA A 148 -11.90 -30.03 -1.86
N LEU A 149 -11.56 -28.73 -1.79
CA LEU A 149 -10.65 -28.05 -2.69
C LEU A 149 -9.18 -28.16 -2.27
N GLU A 150 -8.88 -28.86 -1.18
CA GLU A 150 -7.54 -28.95 -0.56
C GLU A 150 -6.96 -27.57 -0.20
N TRP A 151 -7.83 -26.62 0.14
CA TRP A 151 -7.38 -25.36 0.69
C TRP A 151 -7.23 -25.44 2.21
N GLU A 152 -6.03 -25.10 2.65
CA GLU A 152 -5.71 -24.75 4.03
C GLU A 152 -4.66 -23.64 3.99
N GLU A 153 -4.86 -22.59 4.79
CA GLU A 153 -3.90 -21.50 4.87
C GLU A 153 -2.53 -22.02 5.34
N VAL A 154 -1.45 -21.54 4.72
CA VAL A 154 -0.10 -21.89 5.16
C VAL A 154 0.10 -21.33 6.57
N ALA A 155 0.46 -22.19 7.52
CA ALA A 155 0.79 -21.79 8.88
C ALA A 155 2.26 -22.10 9.13
N LEU A 156 3.09 -21.07 9.16
CA LEU A 156 4.50 -21.18 9.52
C LEU A 156 4.67 -20.71 10.96
N SER A 157 5.68 -21.23 11.64
CA SER A 157 6.08 -20.69 12.94
C SER A 157 6.50 -19.24 12.77
N LYS A 158 6.16 -18.39 13.76
CA LYS A 158 6.63 -17.00 13.77
C LYS A 158 8.15 -16.97 13.89
N GLY A 159 8.79 -16.12 13.09
CA GLY A 159 10.22 -15.83 13.20
C GLY A 159 10.88 -15.53 11.84
N PRO A 160 12.00 -14.78 11.85
CA PRO A 160 12.67 -14.29 10.63
C PRO A 160 13.03 -15.42 9.67
N PHE A 161 13.51 -16.55 10.19
CA PHE A 161 14.01 -17.66 9.39
C PHE A 161 12.99 -18.76 9.14
N CYS A 162 11.86 -18.78 9.85
CA CYS A 162 10.81 -19.78 9.63
C CYS A 162 10.11 -19.59 8.28
N LEU A 163 10.21 -18.39 7.71
CA LEU A 163 9.64 -18.01 6.42
C LEU A 163 10.53 -18.38 5.23
N TYR A 164 11.78 -18.79 5.48
CA TYR A 164 12.79 -19.05 4.47
C TYR A 164 13.37 -20.46 4.63
N GLU A 165 13.81 -21.05 3.53
CA GLU A 165 14.40 -22.39 3.57
C GLU A 165 15.77 -22.37 4.23
N ASN A 166 15.85 -22.91 5.45
CA ASN A 166 17.11 -23.08 6.17
C ASN A 166 17.28 -24.53 6.62
N ASN A 167 18.47 -25.08 6.40
CA ASN A 167 18.98 -26.25 7.13
C ASN A 167 19.15 -25.82 8.61
N GLN A 168 18.05 -25.89 9.37
CA GLN A 168 17.80 -25.24 10.68
C GLN A 168 18.88 -25.43 11.77
N LYS A 169 19.83 -26.36 11.64
CA LYS A 169 20.72 -26.73 12.74
C LYS A 169 22.00 -25.91 12.87
N SER A 170 22.54 -25.30 11.82
CA SER A 170 23.83 -24.56 11.92
C SER A 170 23.65 -23.07 12.21
N LEU A 171 22.68 -22.43 11.56
CA LEU A 171 22.51 -20.97 11.62
C LEU A 171 21.91 -20.45 12.94
N GLN A 172 21.07 -21.26 13.59
CA GLN A 172 20.40 -20.87 14.83
C GLN A 172 21.38 -20.70 16.00
N ARG A 173 22.48 -21.49 16.02
CA ARG A 173 23.56 -21.38 17.02
C ARG A 173 24.52 -20.22 16.76
N GLU A 174 24.70 -19.81 15.52
CA GLU A 174 25.62 -18.73 15.15
C GLU A 174 24.97 -17.34 15.26
N PHE A 175 23.65 -17.23 15.09
CA PHE A 175 22.94 -15.96 15.29
C PHE A 175 22.92 -15.53 16.77
N GLU A 176 22.85 -16.49 17.70
CA GLU A 176 23.03 -16.22 19.15
C GLU A 176 24.46 -15.76 19.49
N CYS A 177 25.43 -15.99 18.60
CA CYS A 177 26.84 -15.63 18.80
C CYS A 177 27.23 -14.31 18.10
N LEU A 178 26.62 -14.00 16.95
CA LEU A 178 26.87 -12.78 16.17
C LEU A 178 26.12 -11.55 16.68
N SER A 179 25.07 -11.71 17.49
CA SER A 179 24.37 -10.59 18.14
C SER A 179 25.23 -9.81 19.15
N PHE A 180 26.47 -10.26 19.42
CA PHE A 180 27.40 -9.64 20.38
C PHE A 180 28.63 -8.97 19.76
N ALA A 181 28.94 -9.16 18.46
CA ALA A 181 30.31 -8.92 17.99
C ALA A 181 30.51 -7.95 16.80
N ASP A 182 29.49 -7.49 16.08
CA ASP A 182 29.75 -6.64 14.89
C ASP A 182 28.70 -5.53 14.70
N SER A 183 29.03 -4.33 15.20
CA SER A 183 28.12 -3.18 15.39
C SER A 183 28.22 -2.10 14.31
N THR A 184 28.86 -2.37 13.16
CA THR A 184 29.24 -1.28 12.22
C THR A 184 28.59 -1.35 10.84
N ALA A 185 27.77 -2.37 10.56
CA ALA A 185 26.97 -2.45 9.32
C ALA A 185 25.44 -2.54 9.57
N MET A 186 25.01 -2.48 10.83
CA MET A 186 23.61 -2.69 11.27
C MET A 186 22.85 -1.39 11.61
N SER A 187 23.43 -0.21 11.39
CA SER A 187 22.88 1.05 11.92
C SER A 187 21.61 1.58 11.23
N LEU A 188 21.10 0.95 10.16
CA LEU A 188 19.88 1.40 9.45
C LEU A 188 18.64 0.54 9.73
N VAL A 189 18.79 -0.58 10.45
CA VAL A 189 17.65 -1.43 10.89
C VAL A 189 17.79 -1.80 12.37
N SER A 190 18.79 -1.24 13.07
CA SER A 190 19.14 -1.60 14.45
C SER A 190 19.34 -0.36 15.32
N SER A 191 18.38 0.56 15.31
CA SER A 191 18.03 1.25 16.55
C SER A 191 17.09 0.32 17.34
N ASP A 192 17.67 -0.46 18.25
CA ASP A 192 16.98 -1.23 19.29
C ASP A 192 15.78 -2.10 18.83
N ILE A 193 15.99 -3.00 17.86
CA ILE A 193 15.17 -4.23 17.82
C ILE A 193 15.68 -5.16 18.95
N SER A 194 15.41 -4.73 20.18
CA SER A 194 15.05 -5.71 21.21
C SER A 194 13.99 -6.61 20.59
N ARG A 195 13.98 -7.91 20.91
CA ARG A 195 12.79 -8.76 20.68
C ARG A 195 11.55 -7.88 20.91
N PRO A 196 10.46 -8.00 20.13
CA PRO A 196 9.17 -7.62 20.70
C PRO A 196 9.05 -8.48 21.96
N THR A 197 9.43 -7.92 23.10
CA THR A 197 8.88 -8.32 24.37
C THR A 197 7.42 -8.03 24.14
N THR A 198 6.69 -9.07 23.71
CA THR A 198 5.29 -9.22 24.10
C THR A 198 5.22 -8.66 25.50
N PRO A 199 4.43 -7.60 25.72
CA PRO A 199 4.22 -7.10 27.05
C PRO A 199 3.91 -8.34 27.90
N SER A 200 4.63 -8.50 29.01
CA SER A 200 4.09 -9.30 30.10
C SER A 200 2.62 -8.90 30.20
N SER A 201 1.72 -9.88 30.25
CA SER A 201 0.27 -9.72 30.33
C SER A 201 -0.21 -8.98 31.59
N ASP A 202 0.67 -8.24 32.25
CA ASP A 202 0.39 -7.31 33.32
C ASP A 202 -0.02 -5.97 32.72
N GLU A 203 -1.31 -5.85 32.48
CA GLU A 203 -2.12 -4.64 32.66
C GLU A 203 -1.52 -3.32 32.13
N SER A 204 -1.42 -3.17 30.80
CA SER A 204 -1.73 -1.86 30.23
C SER A 204 -3.26 -1.73 30.25
N GLU A 205 -3.82 -0.84 31.06
CA GLU A 205 -5.27 -0.62 31.20
C GLU A 205 -5.98 -0.26 29.87
N PHE A 206 -5.23 0.05 28.80
CA PHE A 206 -5.76 0.35 27.47
C PHE A 206 -5.29 -0.71 26.46
N GLY A 207 -6.13 -1.71 26.20
CA GLY A 207 -5.91 -2.65 25.10
C GLY A 207 -5.96 -1.91 23.75
N SER A 208 -5.12 -2.33 22.79
CA SER A 208 -5.12 -1.74 21.46
C SER A 208 -6.52 -1.79 20.83
N PRO A 209 -7.04 -0.68 20.26
CA PRO A 209 -8.37 -0.65 19.63
C PRO A 209 -8.39 -1.33 18.26
N PHE A 210 -7.22 -1.72 17.74
CA PHE A 210 -7.06 -2.37 16.45
C PHE A 210 -7.28 -3.87 16.58
N LYS A 211 -7.94 -4.45 15.57
CA LYS A 211 -8.16 -5.90 15.52
C LYS A 211 -6.97 -6.65 14.92
N THR A 212 -6.12 -5.93 14.21
CA THR A 212 -4.88 -6.43 13.60
C THR A 212 -3.67 -6.02 14.43
N GLU A 213 -2.58 -6.74 14.21
CA GLU A 213 -1.27 -6.45 14.79
C GLU A 213 -0.26 -6.35 13.63
N TRP A 214 0.62 -5.35 13.68
CA TRP A 214 1.71 -5.24 12.72
C TRP A 214 2.85 -6.17 13.11
N ASP A 215 2.84 -7.39 12.57
CA ASP A 215 3.88 -8.40 12.76
C ASP A 215 4.27 -9.00 11.40
N LEU A 216 5.38 -8.51 10.84
CA LEU A 216 5.90 -9.01 9.56
C LEU A 216 6.55 -10.39 9.66
N TYR A 217 6.76 -10.92 10.87
CA TYR A 217 7.19 -12.31 11.07
C TYR A 217 6.02 -13.29 11.11
N ASP A 218 4.78 -12.78 11.19
CA ASP A 218 3.58 -13.56 11.00
C ASP A 218 3.28 -13.69 9.50
N ASN A 219 3.48 -14.90 8.97
CA ASN A 219 3.23 -15.20 7.57
C ASN A 219 1.79 -14.89 7.13
N ARG A 220 0.84 -14.94 8.07
CA ARG A 220 -0.57 -14.64 7.82
C ARG A 220 -0.79 -13.15 7.54
N VAL A 221 -0.13 -12.28 8.30
CA VAL A 221 -0.19 -10.83 8.11
C VAL A 221 0.45 -10.47 6.78
N LEU A 222 1.64 -11.01 6.51
CA LEU A 222 2.39 -10.74 5.29
C LEU A 222 1.66 -11.18 4.01
N VAL A 223 1.15 -12.42 3.98
CA VAL A 223 0.40 -12.94 2.83
C VAL A 223 -0.85 -12.09 2.58
N ARG A 224 -1.59 -11.73 3.62
CA ARG A 224 -2.78 -10.87 3.50
C ARG A 224 -2.43 -9.47 3.02
N LEU A 225 -1.39 -8.85 3.58
CA LEU A 225 -0.91 -7.52 3.15
C LEU A 225 -0.65 -7.52 1.63
N VAL A 226 0.17 -8.47 1.15
CA VAL A 226 0.54 -8.57 -0.26
C VAL A 226 -0.68 -8.82 -1.15
N ILE A 227 -1.50 -9.84 -0.83
CA ILE A 227 -2.63 -10.23 -1.67
C ILE A 227 -3.73 -9.16 -1.66
N TYR A 228 -4.04 -8.58 -0.50
CA TYR A 228 -5.14 -7.63 -0.40
C TYR A 228 -4.77 -6.30 -1.06
N CYS A 229 -3.55 -5.80 -0.84
CA CYS A 229 -3.08 -4.60 -1.55
C CYS A 229 -3.10 -4.81 -3.06
N PHE A 230 -2.66 -5.98 -3.54
CA PHE A 230 -2.70 -6.32 -4.95
C PHE A 230 -4.11 -6.32 -5.52
N ILE A 231 -5.05 -7.02 -4.87
CA ILE A 231 -6.44 -7.13 -5.35
C ILE A 231 -7.14 -5.76 -5.34
N LEU A 232 -6.92 -4.98 -4.28
CA LEU A 232 -7.50 -3.64 -4.16
C LEU A 232 -6.89 -2.68 -5.19
N SER A 233 -5.62 -2.84 -5.56
CA SER A 233 -5.01 -2.09 -6.66
C SER A 233 -5.53 -2.55 -8.03
N LYS A 234 -5.53 -3.87 -8.29
CA LYS A 234 -5.94 -4.47 -9.57
C LYS A 234 -7.37 -4.12 -9.97
N TYR A 235 -8.30 -4.09 -9.01
CA TYR A 235 -9.71 -3.78 -9.28
C TYR A 235 -10.09 -2.33 -8.90
N LYS A 236 -9.11 -1.43 -8.80
CA LYS A 236 -9.38 0.01 -8.72
C LYS A 236 -9.60 0.61 -10.10
N THR A 237 -10.48 1.59 -10.17
CA THR A 237 -10.68 2.45 -11.32
C THR A 237 -10.64 3.90 -10.88
N PHE A 238 -10.11 4.76 -11.73
CA PHE A 238 -10.09 6.19 -11.48
C PHE A 238 -11.23 6.85 -12.26
N SER A 239 -11.92 7.77 -11.60
CA SER A 239 -12.95 8.59 -12.22
C SER A 239 -12.73 10.05 -11.84
N SER A 240 -12.89 10.96 -12.80
CA SER A 240 -12.88 12.40 -12.50
C SER A 240 -14.30 12.83 -12.14
N MET A 241 -14.48 13.41 -10.95
CA MET A 241 -15.73 14.02 -10.51
C MET A 241 -15.44 15.42 -9.99
N ASN A 242 -16.05 16.45 -10.60
CA ASN A 242 -15.91 17.85 -10.19
C ASN A 242 -14.44 18.32 -10.11
N ASN A 243 -13.60 17.95 -11.09
CA ASN A 243 -12.15 18.20 -11.10
C ASN A 243 -11.34 17.52 -9.98
N THR A 244 -11.94 16.54 -9.29
CA THR A 244 -11.27 15.69 -8.31
C THR A 244 -11.16 14.29 -8.90
N VAL A 245 -9.95 13.72 -8.91
CA VAL A 245 -9.75 12.31 -9.25
C VAL A 245 -10.13 11.46 -8.03
N ALA A 246 -11.10 10.58 -8.20
CA ALA A 246 -11.54 9.63 -7.19
C ALA A 246 -11.24 8.20 -7.64
N ALA A 247 -10.55 7.45 -6.80
CA ALA A 247 -10.39 6.01 -6.96
C ALA A 247 -11.61 5.27 -6.39
N ARG A 248 -12.12 4.29 -7.13
CA ARG A 248 -13.22 3.42 -6.71
C ARG A 248 -12.90 1.98 -7.05
N LEU A 249 -13.45 1.05 -6.29
CA LEU A 249 -13.38 -0.36 -6.64
C LEU A 249 -14.42 -0.70 -7.70
N CYS A 250 -14.08 -1.63 -8.60
CA CYS A 250 -14.94 -2.13 -9.65
C CYS A 250 -15.23 -3.64 -9.45
N PRO A 251 -16.30 -3.98 -8.70
CA PRO A 251 -16.74 -5.37 -8.53
C PRO A 251 -17.06 -6.08 -9.85
N GLU A 252 -17.48 -5.34 -10.88
CA GLU A 252 -17.78 -5.84 -12.21
C GLU A 252 -16.52 -6.41 -12.88
N ALA A 253 -15.41 -5.66 -12.87
CA ALA A 253 -14.14 -6.12 -13.42
C ALA A 253 -13.65 -7.39 -12.71
N ALA A 254 -13.81 -7.48 -11.39
CA ALA A 254 -13.52 -8.70 -10.64
C ALA A 254 -14.45 -9.85 -11.05
N ALA A 255 -15.75 -9.62 -11.23
CA ALA A 255 -16.69 -10.65 -11.69
C ALA A 255 -16.32 -11.17 -13.09
N GLU A 256 -16.04 -10.26 -14.02
CA GLU A 256 -15.64 -10.56 -15.40
C GLU A 256 -14.37 -11.40 -15.45
N GLN A 257 -13.35 -11.04 -14.66
CA GLN A 257 -12.12 -11.83 -14.55
C GLN A 257 -12.41 -13.26 -14.08
N GLY A 258 -13.27 -13.42 -13.07
CA GLY A 258 -13.68 -14.74 -12.61
C GLY A 258 -14.38 -15.56 -13.69
N TYR A 259 -15.31 -14.94 -14.44
CA TYR A 259 -16.00 -15.62 -15.54
C TYR A 259 -15.07 -15.98 -16.69
N ALA A 260 -14.10 -15.12 -17.01
CA ALA A 260 -13.08 -15.40 -18.02
C ALA A 260 -12.27 -16.65 -17.66
N LEU A 261 -11.83 -16.77 -16.40
CA LEU A 261 -11.09 -17.93 -15.89
C LEU A 261 -11.91 -19.24 -15.86
N MET A 262 -13.25 -19.13 -15.91
CA MET A 262 -14.18 -20.26 -15.84
C MET A 262 -14.84 -20.61 -17.18
N LYS A 263 -14.54 -19.88 -18.26
CA LYS A 263 -15.18 -20.04 -19.58
C LYS A 263 -15.21 -21.48 -20.07
N ASP A 264 -14.12 -22.20 -19.88
CA ASP A 264 -13.97 -23.58 -20.36
C ASP A 264 -14.36 -24.64 -19.32
N PHE A 265 -14.71 -24.23 -18.10
CA PHE A 265 -14.99 -25.11 -16.97
C PHE A 265 -16.43 -25.03 -16.47
N TRP A 266 -17.17 -23.98 -16.85
CA TRP A 266 -18.55 -23.79 -16.44
C TRP A 266 -19.48 -23.70 -17.65
N ASP A 267 -20.48 -24.58 -17.72
CA ASP A 267 -21.66 -24.31 -18.54
C ASP A 267 -22.55 -23.23 -17.92
N PHE A 268 -22.38 -21.98 -18.38
CA PHE A 268 -23.19 -20.83 -17.96
C PHE A 268 -24.67 -20.95 -18.32
N LYS A 269 -25.07 -21.91 -19.15
CA LYS A 269 -26.47 -22.18 -19.52
C LYS A 269 -27.10 -23.26 -18.63
N HIS A 270 -26.34 -23.89 -17.74
CA HIS A 270 -26.84 -24.97 -16.89
C HIS A 270 -27.97 -24.47 -15.96
N PRO A 271 -29.17 -25.06 -15.99
CA PRO A 271 -30.37 -24.49 -15.35
C PRO A 271 -30.31 -24.48 -13.82
N GLU A 272 -29.53 -25.38 -13.20
CA GLU A 272 -29.45 -25.48 -11.74
C GLU A 272 -28.47 -24.49 -11.10
N TYR A 273 -27.53 -23.91 -11.85
CA TYR A 273 -26.43 -23.11 -11.31
C TYR A 273 -26.50 -21.66 -11.80
N LYS A 274 -26.24 -20.71 -10.90
CA LYS A 274 -26.43 -19.28 -11.14
C LYS A 274 -25.12 -18.50 -11.00
N LYS A 275 -25.03 -17.40 -11.76
CA LYS A 275 -24.01 -16.35 -11.60
C LYS A 275 -24.05 -15.71 -10.22
N ALA A 276 -22.89 -15.27 -9.75
CA ALA A 276 -22.78 -14.53 -8.50
C ALA A 276 -23.50 -13.18 -8.64
N ARG A 277 -24.12 -12.71 -7.55
CA ARG A 277 -24.58 -11.32 -7.46
C ARG A 277 -23.36 -10.42 -7.25
N LEU A 278 -23.32 -9.28 -7.95
CA LEU A 278 -22.23 -8.30 -7.83
C LEU A 278 -22.03 -7.82 -6.38
N ASP A 279 -23.12 -7.66 -5.63
CA ASP A 279 -23.14 -7.27 -4.22
C ASP A 279 -22.20 -8.14 -3.35
N ARG A 280 -22.08 -9.42 -3.68
CA ARG A 280 -21.22 -10.38 -2.97
C ARG A 280 -19.73 -10.07 -3.18
N ILE A 281 -19.35 -9.66 -4.39
CA ILE A 281 -17.98 -9.28 -4.75
C ILE A 281 -17.67 -7.90 -4.16
N GLY A 282 -18.61 -6.96 -4.24
CA GLY A 282 -18.48 -5.66 -3.57
C GLY A 282 -18.26 -5.80 -2.07
N GLN A 283 -18.98 -6.72 -1.41
CA GLN A 283 -18.79 -6.99 0.01
C GLN A 283 -17.42 -7.64 0.31
N GLU A 284 -16.93 -8.53 -0.54
CA GLU A 284 -15.57 -9.07 -0.40
C GLU A 284 -14.54 -7.95 -0.45
N LEU A 285 -14.55 -7.12 -1.50
CA LEU A 285 -13.54 -6.07 -1.64
C LEU A 285 -13.60 -5.10 -0.45
N ARG A 286 -14.80 -4.75 0.02
CA ARG A 286 -14.98 -3.97 1.25
C ARG A 286 -14.34 -4.62 2.48
N VAL A 287 -14.47 -5.94 2.64
CA VAL A 287 -13.85 -6.65 3.77
C VAL A 287 -12.31 -6.58 3.69
N LEU A 288 -11.74 -6.67 2.49
CA LEU A 288 -10.28 -6.48 2.30
C LEU A 288 -9.86 -5.05 2.65
N GLN A 289 -10.63 -4.05 2.19
CA GLN A 289 -10.42 -2.64 2.52
C GLN A 289 -10.43 -2.40 4.03
N VAL A 290 -11.43 -2.93 4.73
CA VAL A 290 -11.56 -2.80 6.19
C VAL A 290 -10.34 -3.39 6.89
N TRP A 291 -9.87 -4.57 6.48
CA TRP A 291 -8.69 -5.20 7.07
C TRP A 291 -7.42 -4.39 6.83
N ILE A 292 -7.19 -3.90 5.61
CA ILE A 292 -6.00 -3.06 5.30
C ILE A 292 -6.04 -1.73 6.05
N SER A 293 -7.22 -1.11 6.20
CA SER A 293 -7.37 0.14 6.94
C SER A 293 -7.07 -0.03 8.44
N ASP A 294 -7.51 -1.14 9.04
CA ASP A 294 -7.19 -1.49 10.43
C ASP A 294 -5.69 -1.76 10.60
N LEU A 295 -5.08 -2.51 9.67
CA LEU A 295 -3.64 -2.77 9.68
C LEU A 295 -2.80 -1.49 9.50
N SER A 296 -3.28 -0.52 8.72
CA SER A 296 -2.59 0.76 8.52
C SER A 296 -2.52 1.56 9.83
N CYS A 297 -3.60 1.55 10.63
CA CYS A 297 -3.60 2.17 11.95
C CYS A 297 -2.75 1.38 12.95
N ALA A 298 -2.80 0.04 12.93
CA ALA A 298 -1.95 -0.81 13.76
C ALA A 298 -0.46 -0.58 13.46
N TRP A 299 -0.10 -0.38 12.19
CA TRP A 299 1.25 -0.03 11.78
C TRP A 299 1.71 1.33 12.31
N LEU A 300 0.89 2.39 12.18
CA LEU A 300 1.19 3.70 12.79
C LEU A 300 1.40 3.60 14.31
N HIS A 301 0.51 2.87 14.99
CA HIS A 301 0.67 2.60 16.42
C HIS A 301 1.98 1.88 16.72
N SER A 302 2.36 0.89 15.90
CA SER A 302 3.65 0.20 16.04
C SER A 302 4.85 1.13 15.86
N ILE A 303 4.80 2.10 14.94
CA ILE A 303 5.85 3.12 14.78
C ILE A 303 5.98 3.94 16.08
N ALA A 304 4.87 4.42 16.63
CA ALA A 304 4.87 5.17 17.89
C ALA A 304 5.49 4.35 19.04
N MET A 305 5.13 3.07 19.17
CA MET A 305 5.68 2.19 20.20
C MET A 305 7.18 1.93 20.01
N ARG A 306 7.64 1.69 18.77
CA ARG A 306 9.07 1.48 18.48
C ARG A 306 9.93 2.72 18.73
N CYS A 307 9.32 3.91 18.66
CA CYS A 307 9.99 5.18 18.94
C CYS A 307 9.89 5.59 20.43
N ASP A 308 9.35 4.75 21.32
CA ASP A 308 9.05 5.07 22.73
C ASP A 308 8.17 6.32 22.90
N LEU A 309 7.27 6.58 21.95
CA LEU A 309 6.32 7.69 21.96
C LEU A 309 4.96 7.21 22.45
N LYS A 310 4.89 6.78 23.72
CA LYS A 310 3.69 6.16 24.32
C LYS A 310 2.46 7.05 24.22
N GLU A 311 2.63 8.34 24.49
CA GLU A 311 1.59 9.36 24.41
C GLU A 311 1.04 9.47 22.98
N MET A 312 1.91 9.42 21.97
CA MET A 312 1.48 9.43 20.57
C MET A 312 0.79 8.12 20.17
N GLY A 313 1.26 6.98 20.67
CA GLY A 313 0.55 5.71 20.48
C GLY A 313 -0.87 5.74 21.05
N ASN A 314 -1.01 6.24 22.28
CA ASN A 314 -2.30 6.45 22.91
C ASN A 314 -3.15 7.45 22.12
N LEU A 315 -2.56 8.54 21.61
CA LEU A 315 -3.28 9.51 20.78
C LEU A 315 -3.84 8.84 19.51
N ILE A 316 -3.02 8.06 18.80
CA ILE A 316 -3.46 7.32 17.60
C ILE A 316 -4.56 6.31 17.95
N ALA A 317 -4.40 5.56 19.05
CA ALA A 317 -5.40 4.60 19.50
C ALA A 317 -6.75 5.28 19.84
N GLU A 318 -6.71 6.33 20.65
CA GLU A 318 -7.91 7.03 21.14
C GLU A 318 -8.63 7.81 20.05
N THR A 319 -7.89 8.33 19.06
CA THR A 319 -8.44 9.13 17.97
C THR A 319 -8.70 8.34 16.70
N ALA A 320 -8.25 7.09 16.57
CA ALA A 320 -8.66 6.26 15.44
C ALA A 320 -10.19 6.11 15.42
N ARG A 321 -10.78 6.28 14.23
CA ARG A 321 -12.23 6.20 14.04
C ARG A 321 -12.61 5.19 12.98
N LYS A 322 -13.71 4.50 13.25
CA LYS A 322 -14.30 3.53 12.36
C LYS A 322 -15.52 4.13 11.66
N SER A 323 -15.51 4.13 10.34
CA SER A 323 -16.68 4.54 9.54
C SER A 323 -17.86 3.57 9.70
N SER A 324 -19.05 4.00 9.27
CA SER A 324 -20.24 3.14 9.16
C SER A 324 -20.03 1.92 8.24
N THR A 325 -19.05 2.01 7.33
CA THR A 325 -18.68 0.91 6.42
C THR A 325 -17.59 0.00 6.98
N GLY A 326 -17.03 0.35 8.13
CA GLY A 326 -16.04 -0.42 8.87
C GLY A 326 -14.60 0.02 8.67
N LEU A 327 -14.31 0.95 7.75
CA LEU A 327 -12.96 1.47 7.52
C LEU A 327 -12.42 2.16 8.77
N MET A 328 -11.23 1.78 9.23
CA MET A 328 -10.51 2.40 10.33
C MET A 328 -9.59 3.49 9.79
N VAL A 329 -9.61 4.67 10.39
CA VAL A 329 -8.79 5.82 9.96
C VAL A 329 -8.20 6.51 11.18
N ALA A 330 -6.89 6.75 11.15
CA ALA A 330 -6.19 7.60 12.12
C ALA A 330 -6.12 9.05 11.59
N PRO A 331 -6.09 10.07 12.47
CA PRO A 331 -5.93 11.46 12.05
C PRO A 331 -4.66 11.70 11.21
N CYS A 332 -4.84 12.47 10.14
CA CYS A 332 -3.81 12.70 9.12
C CYS A 332 -2.55 13.36 9.69
N TYR A 333 -2.72 14.40 10.52
CA TYR A 333 -1.58 15.16 11.07
C TYR A 333 -0.74 14.36 12.08
N PRO A 334 -1.30 13.77 13.16
CA PRO A 334 -0.59 12.82 14.02
C PRO A 334 0.07 11.67 13.27
N GLY A 335 -0.65 11.06 12.32
CA GLY A 335 -0.12 9.98 11.50
C GLY A 335 1.08 10.42 10.67
N TYR A 336 1.03 11.61 10.08
CA TYR A 336 2.14 12.16 9.32
C TYR A 336 3.34 12.49 10.20
N LEU A 337 3.17 12.98 11.45
CA LEU A 337 4.30 13.23 12.35
C LEU A 337 5.13 11.95 12.61
N LEU A 338 4.45 10.82 12.80
CA LEU A 338 5.11 9.52 12.95
C LEU A 338 5.82 9.09 11.66
N LEU A 339 5.14 9.19 10.52
CA LEU A 339 5.71 8.80 9.23
C LEU A 339 6.92 9.67 8.83
N ARG A 340 6.80 10.98 9.02
CA ARG A 340 7.86 11.98 8.82
C ARG A 340 9.10 11.64 9.63
N ARG A 341 8.92 11.29 10.91
CA ARG A 341 10.01 10.83 11.78
C ARG A 341 10.64 9.55 11.24
N GLU A 342 9.83 8.55 10.91
CA GLU A 342 10.30 7.28 10.35
C GLU A 342 11.14 7.48 9.07
N TRP A 343 10.67 8.34 8.16
CA TRP A 343 11.40 8.67 6.94
C TRP A 343 12.73 9.40 7.20
N ALA A 344 12.75 10.34 8.15
CA ALA A 344 13.96 11.08 8.50
C ALA A 344 15.01 10.23 9.23
N HIS A 345 14.60 9.17 9.93
CA HIS A 345 15.52 8.26 10.60
C HIS A 345 16.22 7.29 9.64
N GLY A 346 15.55 6.84 8.58
CA GLY A 346 16.03 5.71 7.78
C GLY A 346 17.09 6.03 6.72
N GLU A 347 17.69 7.23 6.72
CA GLU A 347 18.54 7.75 5.62
C GLU A 347 17.89 7.55 4.22
N ASN A 348 16.56 7.45 4.18
CA ASN A 348 15.85 7.05 3.00
C ASN A 348 15.68 8.24 2.05
N GLN A 349 15.93 7.98 0.78
CA GLN A 349 15.63 8.93 -0.28
C GLN A 349 14.14 8.92 -0.58
N ILE A 350 13.58 10.09 -0.81
CA ILE A 350 12.23 10.27 -1.34
C ILE A 350 12.35 10.87 -2.72
N LEU A 351 11.62 10.32 -3.69
CA LEU A 351 11.45 10.96 -4.99
C LEU A 351 10.27 11.90 -4.95
N LEU A 352 10.50 13.17 -5.30
CA LEU A 352 9.45 14.15 -5.52
C LEU A 352 9.24 14.30 -7.03
N VAL A 353 8.03 14.01 -7.47
CA VAL A 353 7.60 14.18 -8.85
C VAL A 353 6.63 15.36 -8.89
N ASP A 354 7.08 16.44 -9.48
CA ASP A 354 6.33 17.69 -9.62
C ASP A 354 5.84 17.87 -11.06
N ARG A 355 4.52 17.90 -11.23
CA ARG A 355 3.87 18.30 -12.48
C ARG A 355 3.62 19.80 -12.44
N TYR A 356 4.55 20.55 -13.04
CA TYR A 356 4.48 21.99 -13.16
C TYR A 356 3.71 22.40 -14.41
N PHE A 357 2.84 23.41 -14.32
CA PHE A 357 2.12 23.99 -15.46
C PHE A 357 2.53 25.46 -15.60
N CYS A 358 3.06 25.81 -16.77
CA CYS A 358 3.52 27.15 -17.12
C CYS A 358 2.63 27.76 -18.21
N SER A 359 2.90 29.01 -18.60
CA SER A 359 2.18 29.65 -19.70
C SER A 359 2.36 28.95 -21.07
N LEU A 360 3.45 28.20 -21.24
CA LEU A 360 3.78 27.49 -22.49
C LEU A 360 3.28 26.05 -22.49
N GLY A 361 3.06 25.43 -21.33
CA GLY A 361 2.68 24.02 -21.27
C GLY A 361 2.82 23.41 -19.89
N TRP A 362 3.32 22.19 -19.82
CA TRP A 362 3.60 21.51 -18.57
C TRP A 362 4.99 20.88 -18.58
N HIS A 363 5.55 20.67 -17.39
CA HIS A 363 6.87 20.09 -17.17
C HIS A 363 6.75 18.99 -16.11
N PHE A 364 7.53 17.92 -16.27
CA PHE A 364 7.80 16.96 -15.20
C PHE A 364 9.17 17.28 -14.60
N ASN A 365 9.16 17.83 -13.39
CA ASN A 365 10.36 18.07 -12.61
C ASN A 365 10.51 16.92 -11.60
N ILE A 366 11.71 16.36 -11.50
CA ILE A 366 11.99 15.30 -10.55
C ILE A 366 13.08 15.75 -9.62
N PHE A 367 12.88 15.48 -8.34
CA PHE A 367 13.85 15.77 -7.30
C PHE A 367 14.09 14.53 -6.45
N VAL A 368 15.33 14.38 -6.01
CA VAL A 368 15.70 13.47 -4.93
C VAL A 368 15.76 14.30 -3.66
N ALA A 369 15.03 13.89 -2.64
CA ALA A 369 15.04 14.48 -1.32
C ALA A 369 15.69 13.53 -0.32
N HIS A 370 16.61 14.04 0.49
CA HIS A 370 17.10 13.36 1.69
C HIS A 370 16.59 14.11 2.91
N MET A 371 15.98 13.36 3.83
CA MET A 371 15.50 13.91 5.10
C MET A 371 16.56 13.68 6.17
N GLY A 372 16.90 14.72 6.92
CA GLY A 372 17.83 14.65 8.04
C GLY A 372 17.24 15.32 9.28
N ILE A 373 17.35 14.67 10.43
CA ILE A 373 16.97 15.28 11.70
C ILE A 373 18.13 16.17 12.16
N GLN A 374 17.85 17.44 12.46
CA GLN A 374 18.85 18.38 12.94
C GLN A 374 19.37 17.95 14.32
N ARG A 375 20.67 17.61 14.42
CA ARG A 375 21.30 17.11 15.66
C ARG A 375 21.87 18.25 16.49
N ASP A 376 21.01 19.04 17.12
CA ASP A 376 21.43 20.11 18.03
C ASP A 376 21.74 19.58 19.44
N GLY A 377 22.70 18.66 19.57
CA GLY A 377 23.41 18.32 20.82
C GLY A 377 22.61 17.93 22.09
N GLN A 378 21.28 17.99 22.09
CA GLN A 378 20.38 17.71 23.20
C GLN A 378 19.57 16.43 22.92
N GLN A 379 19.17 15.76 24.00
CA GLN A 379 18.60 14.41 24.00
C GLN A 379 17.43 14.26 23.00
N PHE A 380 17.63 13.31 22.08
CA PHE A 380 16.90 13.11 20.83
C PHE A 380 15.53 12.40 20.97
N ASN A 381 15.12 12.08 22.19
CA ASN A 381 14.18 10.97 22.40
C ASN A 381 12.69 11.32 22.52
N ALA A 382 12.28 12.58 22.46
CA ALA A 382 10.86 12.90 22.70
C ALA A 382 10.19 13.87 21.71
N ASP A 383 10.94 14.66 20.93
CA ASP A 383 10.31 15.76 20.20
C ASP A 383 9.92 15.39 18.76
N LEU A 384 8.63 15.07 18.55
CA LEU A 384 8.03 14.92 17.22
C LEU A 384 7.99 16.24 16.42
N GLN A 385 8.27 17.36 17.07
CA GLN A 385 8.21 18.71 16.53
C GLN A 385 9.60 19.21 16.11
N CYS A 386 10.64 18.39 16.29
CA CYS A 386 11.99 18.73 15.82
C CYS A 386 11.96 19.07 14.32
N PRO A 387 12.64 20.14 13.88
CA PRO A 387 12.78 20.44 12.46
C PRO A 387 13.47 19.28 11.73
N ILE A 388 12.93 18.92 10.57
CA ILE A 388 13.57 17.97 9.66
C ILE A 388 14.06 18.76 8.46
N GLU A 389 15.35 18.67 8.19
CA GLU A 389 15.96 19.30 7.04
C GLU A 389 15.72 18.43 5.80
N TRP A 390 15.30 19.08 4.72
CA TRP A 390 15.11 18.45 3.41
C TRP A 390 16.22 18.91 2.47
N TYR A 391 17.09 17.99 2.10
CA TYR A 391 18.13 18.24 1.09
C TYR A 391 17.59 17.83 -0.27
N ILE A 392 17.20 18.80 -1.08
CA ILE A 392 16.52 18.57 -2.35
C ILE A 392 17.44 18.86 -3.52
N GLN A 393 17.54 17.90 -4.42
CA GLN A 393 18.37 17.98 -5.61
C GLN A 393 17.55 17.64 -6.86
N PRO A 394 17.45 18.53 -7.86
CA PRO A 394 16.82 18.19 -9.13
C PRO A 394 17.63 17.10 -9.83
N ILE A 395 16.94 16.15 -10.45
CA ILE A 395 17.54 15.06 -11.21
C ILE A 395 16.82 14.90 -12.56
N THR A 396 17.59 14.70 -13.61
CA THR A 396 17.08 14.40 -14.95
C THR A 396 16.66 12.93 -15.04
N LEU A 397 15.72 12.60 -15.93
CA LEU A 397 15.30 11.21 -16.19
C LEU A 397 16.49 10.28 -16.48
N ASP A 398 17.44 10.69 -17.33
CA ASP A 398 18.61 9.88 -17.68
C ASP A 398 19.47 9.52 -16.46
N LYS A 399 19.81 10.53 -15.65
CA LYS A 399 20.57 10.34 -14.39
C LYS A 399 19.81 9.46 -13.39
N LEU A 400 18.49 9.59 -13.33
CA LEU A 400 17.65 8.78 -12.45
C LEU A 400 17.67 7.31 -12.89
N ALA A 401 17.51 7.06 -14.18
CA ALA A 401 17.54 5.73 -14.78
C ALA A 401 18.93 5.07 -14.69
N SER A 402 20.01 5.85 -14.79
CA SER A 402 21.39 5.36 -14.70
C SER A 402 21.95 5.32 -13.28
N SER A 403 21.16 5.68 -12.26
CA SER A 403 21.63 5.73 -10.87
C SER A 403 21.90 4.32 -10.31
N GLU A 404 22.82 4.22 -9.35
CA GLU A 404 23.13 2.96 -8.65
C GLU A 404 21.94 2.39 -7.87
N TRP A 405 20.99 3.26 -7.52
CA TRP A 405 19.77 2.94 -6.78
C TRP A 405 18.52 2.91 -7.68
N SER A 406 18.69 2.93 -9.01
CA SER A 406 17.61 2.90 -10.00
C SER A 406 16.65 1.71 -9.87
N SER A 407 17.12 0.60 -9.31
CA SER A 407 16.34 -0.61 -9.02
C SER A 407 15.92 -0.75 -7.55
N ARG A 408 16.34 0.14 -6.67
CA ARG A 408 15.93 0.14 -5.25
C ARG A 408 14.60 0.91 -5.16
N PRO A 409 13.53 0.30 -4.64
CA PRO A 409 12.28 1.02 -4.45
C PRO A 409 12.49 2.18 -3.47
N LEU A 410 11.87 3.30 -3.77
CA LEU A 410 11.85 4.50 -2.93
C LEU A 410 10.39 4.94 -2.73
N PRO A 411 10.07 5.61 -1.61
CA PRO A 411 8.87 6.42 -1.53
C PRO A 411 8.87 7.47 -2.66
N VAL A 412 7.76 7.58 -3.37
CA VAL A 412 7.54 8.54 -4.44
C VAL A 412 6.33 9.40 -4.06
N ALA A 413 6.55 10.70 -3.88
CA ALA A 413 5.50 11.67 -3.69
C ALA A 413 5.24 12.42 -4.99
N VAL A 414 3.99 12.39 -5.44
CA VAL A 414 3.54 13.13 -6.63
C VAL A 414 2.71 14.32 -6.18
N GLY A 415 2.98 15.46 -6.80
CA GLY A 415 2.22 16.69 -6.62
C GLY A 415 2.17 17.50 -7.90
N ASN A 416 1.26 18.46 -7.94
CA ASN A 416 1.09 19.35 -9.08
C ASN A 416 1.13 20.81 -8.63
N LYS A 417 1.42 21.71 -9.57
CA LYS A 417 0.96 23.12 -9.54
C LYS A 417 -0.35 23.26 -10.32
N ARG A 418 -1.22 24.20 -9.97
CA ARG A 418 -2.49 24.42 -10.67
C ARG A 418 -2.40 25.64 -11.58
N ALA A 419 -2.29 25.44 -12.90
CA ALA A 419 -2.55 26.46 -13.91
C ALA A 419 -3.10 25.80 -15.20
N GLY A 420 -3.87 26.56 -15.99
CA GLY A 420 -4.68 26.06 -17.11
C GLY A 420 -3.92 25.26 -18.18
N TYR A 421 -4.65 24.38 -18.87
CA TYR A 421 -4.10 23.49 -19.88
C TYR A 421 -3.67 24.24 -21.15
N HIS A 422 -2.36 24.32 -21.38
CA HIS A 422 -1.78 24.53 -22.69
C HIS A 422 -0.74 23.43 -22.96
N THR A 423 -0.47 23.14 -24.22
CA THR A 423 0.35 21.99 -24.66
C THR A 423 1.47 22.51 -25.55
N TYR A 424 2.66 22.66 -24.96
CA TYR A 424 3.92 22.81 -25.68
C TYR A 424 5.09 22.55 -24.72
N GLU A 425 6.05 21.72 -25.11
CA GLU A 425 7.34 21.58 -24.42
C GLU A 425 8.34 22.54 -25.08
N ALA A 426 8.79 23.55 -24.34
CA ALA A 426 9.90 24.40 -24.74
C ALA A 426 11.13 24.04 -23.90
N ASP A 427 12.26 23.75 -24.55
CA ASP A 427 13.54 23.40 -23.92
C ASP A 427 14.12 24.53 -23.04
N GLU A 428 13.65 25.76 -23.24
CA GLU A 428 14.03 26.94 -22.45
C GLU A 428 12.75 27.62 -21.92
N CYS A 429 12.31 27.18 -20.74
CA CYS A 429 11.16 27.77 -20.04
C CYS A 429 11.61 28.53 -18.79
N ASP A 430 11.67 29.86 -18.89
CA ASP A 430 12.07 30.73 -17.78
C ASP A 430 11.17 30.59 -16.55
N GLU A 431 9.87 30.37 -16.76
CA GLU A 431 8.92 30.11 -15.67
C GLU A 431 9.24 28.80 -14.94
N ASN A 432 9.57 27.73 -15.68
CA ASN A 432 9.97 26.46 -15.06
C ASN A 432 11.31 26.60 -14.34
N ASN A 433 12.26 27.33 -14.93
CA ASN A 433 13.54 27.60 -14.28
C ASN A 433 13.40 28.39 -12.98
N GLN A 434 12.47 29.35 -12.92
CA GLN A 434 12.13 30.05 -11.68
C GLN A 434 11.48 29.10 -10.69
N HIS A 435 10.50 28.31 -11.12
CA HIS A 435 9.84 27.32 -10.28
C HIS A 435 10.81 26.30 -9.69
N LEU A 436 11.78 25.80 -10.45
CA LEU A 436 12.82 24.89 -9.96
C LEU A 436 13.66 25.53 -8.83
N ARG A 437 13.93 26.84 -8.89
CA ARG A 437 14.61 27.58 -7.81
C ARG A 437 13.71 27.70 -6.59
N ASP A 438 12.48 28.17 -6.79
CA ASP A 438 11.50 28.35 -5.71
C ASP A 438 11.22 27.02 -4.98
N PHE A 439 11.07 25.94 -5.75
CA PHE A 439 10.91 24.59 -5.23
C PHE A 439 12.11 24.17 -4.40
N LYS A 440 13.34 24.38 -4.86
CA LYS A 440 14.54 23.99 -4.12
C LYS A 440 14.72 24.79 -2.83
N GLU A 441 14.37 26.07 -2.83
CA GLU A 441 14.52 26.97 -1.69
C GLU A 441 13.36 26.86 -0.68
N ALA A 442 12.26 26.21 -1.04
CA ALA A 442 11.12 26.04 -0.18
C ALA A 442 11.43 25.17 1.05
N ASP A 443 10.77 25.49 2.16
CA ASP A 443 10.75 24.67 3.37
C ASP A 443 9.74 23.52 3.19
N HIS A 444 10.20 22.43 2.58
CA HIS A 444 9.36 21.26 2.26
C HIS A 444 8.84 20.54 3.49
N ASP A 445 9.56 20.63 4.61
CA ASP A 445 9.11 20.10 5.89
C ASP A 445 7.86 20.83 6.36
N ARG A 446 7.92 22.16 6.40
CA ARG A 446 6.77 23.00 6.76
C ARG A 446 5.65 22.89 5.74
N LEU A 447 5.96 22.78 4.45
CA LEU A 447 4.96 22.60 3.40
C LEU A 447 4.18 21.29 3.61
N ALA A 448 4.87 20.18 3.85
CA ALA A 448 4.24 18.90 4.11
C ALA A 448 3.44 18.91 5.43
N LEU A 449 4.01 19.45 6.53
CA LEU A 449 3.28 19.63 7.79
C LEU A 449 2.01 20.46 7.62
N ALA A 450 2.08 21.55 6.86
CA ALA A 450 0.92 22.39 6.56
C ALA A 450 -0.12 21.66 5.71
N PHE A 451 0.33 20.88 4.72
CA PHE A 451 -0.55 20.06 3.88
C PHE A 451 -1.32 19.05 4.73
N PHE A 452 -0.62 18.19 5.47
CA PHE A 452 -1.24 17.17 6.33
C PHE A 452 -2.00 17.78 7.50
N GLY A 453 -1.60 18.94 7.99
CA GLY A 453 -2.31 19.71 9.01
C GLY A 453 -3.64 20.28 8.54
N SER A 454 -3.71 20.75 7.29
CA SER A 454 -4.95 21.28 6.70
C SER A 454 -5.86 20.19 6.12
N HIS A 455 -5.32 18.99 5.90
CA HIS A 455 -6.06 17.87 5.33
C HIS A 455 -7.12 17.38 6.33
N LYS A 456 -8.32 17.03 5.83
CA LYS A 456 -9.34 16.40 6.69
C LYS A 456 -8.76 15.18 7.39
N CYS A 457 -9.08 15.04 8.68
CA CYS A 457 -8.62 13.89 9.47
C CYS A 457 -9.37 12.63 9.03
N TYR A 458 -10.66 12.74 8.73
CA TYR A 458 -11.48 11.61 8.34
C TYR A 458 -12.16 11.84 6.98
N PRO A 459 -12.24 10.81 6.11
CA PRO A 459 -12.98 10.88 4.85
C PRO A 459 -14.50 10.71 5.03
N PHE A 460 -14.96 10.58 6.28
CA PHE A 460 -16.37 10.42 6.67
C PHE A 460 -16.67 11.33 7.86
N GLN A 461 -17.94 11.67 8.02
CA GLN A 461 -18.41 12.47 9.16
C GLN A 461 -18.21 11.67 10.46
N ILE A 462 -17.67 12.33 11.48
CA ILE A 462 -17.57 11.82 12.84
C ILE A 462 -18.52 12.57 13.77
N GLU A 463 -18.77 12.01 14.95
CA GLU A 463 -19.49 12.68 16.03
C GLU A 463 -18.54 12.83 17.23
N PRO A 464 -18.28 14.07 17.71
CA PRO A 464 -18.82 15.35 17.21
C PRO A 464 -18.28 15.71 15.82
N ALA A 465 -19.03 16.52 15.06
CA ALA A 465 -18.72 16.86 13.66
C ALA A 465 -17.44 17.71 13.47
N ASP A 466 -16.95 18.36 14.53
CA ASP A 466 -15.72 19.14 14.49
C ASP A 466 -14.50 18.24 14.73
N GLU A 467 -13.86 17.82 13.63
CA GLU A 467 -12.66 16.98 13.65
C GLU A 467 -11.48 17.63 14.37
N MET A 468 -11.34 18.96 14.24
CA MET A 468 -10.24 19.72 14.85
C MET A 468 -10.42 19.76 16.36
N GLU A 469 -11.63 20.06 16.84
CA GLU A 469 -11.93 20.07 18.26
C GLU A 469 -11.80 18.66 18.86
N TYR A 470 -12.36 17.66 18.18
CA TYR A 470 -12.33 16.28 18.64
C TYR A 470 -10.90 15.75 18.80
N VAL A 471 -10.06 15.85 17.76
CA VAL A 471 -8.66 15.39 17.82
C VAL A 471 -7.83 16.30 18.72
N GLY A 472 -8.08 17.61 18.67
CA GLY A 472 -7.38 18.62 19.46
C GLY A 472 -7.53 18.41 20.97
N LEU A 473 -8.72 18.01 21.44
CA LEU A 473 -8.95 17.67 22.85
C LEU A 473 -8.02 16.54 23.34
N TYR A 474 -7.86 15.48 22.54
CA TYR A 474 -6.95 14.38 22.89
C TYR A 474 -5.48 14.79 22.78
N MET A 475 -5.13 15.65 21.82
CA MET A 475 -3.79 16.25 21.76
C MET A 475 -3.50 17.05 23.03
N ASP A 476 -4.43 17.86 23.54
CA ASP A 476 -4.21 18.65 24.75
C ASP A 476 -4.02 17.77 26.00
N ILE A 477 -4.69 16.62 26.06
CA ILE A 477 -4.58 15.66 27.17
C ILE A 477 -3.29 14.84 27.10
N LEU A 478 -3.01 14.25 25.94
CA LEU A 478 -1.96 13.24 25.77
C LEU A 478 -0.64 13.85 25.31
N CYS A 479 -0.67 14.91 24.51
CA CYS A 479 0.50 15.53 23.90
C CYS A 479 0.45 17.08 24.02
N PRO A 480 0.55 17.64 25.24
CA PRO A 480 0.29 19.06 25.48
C PRO A 480 1.05 20.00 24.54
N GLY A 481 0.33 20.97 23.97
CA GLY A 481 0.87 21.95 23.01
C GLY A 481 0.80 21.54 21.54
N MET A 482 0.55 20.25 21.24
CA MET A 482 0.46 19.76 19.85
C MET A 482 -0.71 20.38 19.08
N ARG A 483 -1.86 20.58 19.72
CA ARG A 483 -3.04 21.22 19.10
C ARG A 483 -2.71 22.61 18.56
N GLY A 484 -2.11 23.47 19.38
CA GLY A 484 -1.74 24.82 18.97
C GLY A 484 -0.74 24.84 17.80
N GLN A 485 0.13 23.83 17.71
CA GLN A 485 1.03 23.68 16.57
C GLN A 485 0.32 23.20 15.32
N TRP A 486 -0.56 22.21 15.47
CA TRP A 486 -1.39 21.73 14.38
C TRP A 486 -2.20 22.87 13.74
N GLU A 487 -2.89 23.65 14.56
CA GLU A 487 -3.65 24.82 14.11
C GLU A 487 -2.75 25.86 13.43
N LYS A 488 -1.55 26.10 13.98
CA LYS A 488 -0.58 27.01 13.38
C LYS A 488 -0.14 26.54 12.00
N VAL A 489 0.28 25.28 11.84
CA VAL A 489 0.79 24.77 10.55
C VAL A 489 -0.32 24.60 9.52
N ALA A 490 -1.53 24.18 9.91
CA ALA A 490 -2.67 24.07 9.02
C ALA A 490 -2.99 25.40 8.32
N ASN A 491 -2.87 26.51 9.06
CA ASN A 491 -3.07 27.88 8.56
C ASN A 491 -1.87 28.44 7.76
N GLU A 492 -0.79 27.67 7.56
CA GLU A 492 0.35 28.06 6.73
C GLU A 492 0.22 27.61 5.28
N LEU A 493 -0.65 26.63 4.95
CA LEU A 493 -0.60 25.92 3.65
C LEU A 493 -0.65 26.85 2.43
N GLY A 494 -1.57 27.81 2.39
CA GLY A 494 -1.67 28.77 1.30
C GLY A 494 -0.41 29.65 1.17
N ARG A 495 0.15 30.10 2.29
CA ARG A 495 1.37 30.93 2.29
C ARG A 495 2.62 30.15 1.89
N ARG A 496 2.59 28.82 1.98
CA ARG A 496 3.70 27.92 1.61
C ARG A 496 3.62 27.40 0.17
N GLY A 497 2.59 27.79 -0.59
CA GLY A 497 2.46 27.39 -2.00
C GLY A 497 1.95 25.96 -2.20
N GLY A 498 1.21 25.40 -1.24
CA GLY A 498 0.55 24.09 -1.37
C GLY A 498 -0.98 24.14 -1.26
N GLY A 499 -1.57 25.33 -1.10
CA GLY A 499 -2.99 25.52 -0.85
C GLY A 499 -3.82 25.74 -2.11
N LYS A 500 -5.15 25.67 -2.00
CA LYS A 500 -6.06 25.94 -3.13
C LYS A 500 -5.93 27.37 -3.69
N GLU A 501 -5.59 28.32 -2.81
CA GLU A 501 -5.46 29.73 -3.15
C GLU A 501 -4.07 30.06 -3.73
N ASN A 502 -3.06 29.27 -3.37
CA ASN A 502 -1.69 29.40 -3.86
C ASN A 502 -1.04 28.01 -3.82
N GLN A 503 -0.84 27.44 -5.01
CA GLN A 503 -0.22 26.13 -5.22
C GLN A 503 1.09 26.28 -6.00
N ASP A 504 1.83 27.37 -5.77
CA ASP A 504 2.98 27.74 -6.60
C ASP A 504 4.21 26.88 -6.38
N ILE A 505 4.29 26.10 -5.29
CA ILE A 505 5.45 25.27 -4.95
C ILE A 505 5.15 23.78 -5.21
N PHE A 506 4.31 23.16 -4.38
CA PHE A 506 4.03 21.73 -4.50
C PHE A 506 2.75 21.37 -3.74
N GLY A 507 1.69 21.01 -4.47
CA GLY A 507 0.48 20.45 -3.88
C GLY A 507 0.56 18.93 -3.87
N TRP A 508 0.84 18.34 -2.70
CA TRP A 508 0.85 16.89 -2.50
C TRP A 508 -0.47 16.25 -2.97
N GLN A 509 -0.38 15.15 -3.72
CA GLN A 509 -1.56 14.44 -4.24
C GLN A 509 -1.56 12.96 -3.89
N HIS A 510 -0.43 12.29 -4.09
CA HIS A 510 -0.34 10.85 -3.90
C HIS A 510 1.07 10.46 -3.46
N VAL A 511 1.15 9.41 -2.64
CA VAL A 511 2.41 8.80 -2.23
C VAL A 511 2.31 7.30 -2.46
N PHE A 512 3.28 6.75 -3.16
CA PHE A 512 3.42 5.31 -3.40
C PHE A 512 4.89 4.93 -3.27
N ILE A 513 5.21 3.68 -3.56
CA ILE A 513 6.60 3.22 -3.67
C ILE A 513 6.82 2.69 -5.06
N GLU A 514 7.99 2.98 -5.61
CA GLU A 514 8.42 2.37 -6.85
C GLU A 514 9.93 2.47 -7.02
N ALA A 515 10.50 1.57 -7.83
CA ALA A 515 11.87 1.70 -8.29
C ALA A 515 12.00 2.92 -9.25
N PRO A 516 13.02 3.77 -9.09
CA PRO A 516 13.20 4.97 -9.90
C PRO A 516 13.16 4.71 -11.41
N LYS A 517 13.77 3.60 -11.86
CA LYS A 517 13.72 3.19 -13.27
C LYS A 517 12.29 3.01 -13.77
N LYS A 518 11.43 2.37 -12.97
CA LYS A 518 10.01 2.16 -13.32
C LYS A 518 9.21 3.46 -13.29
N VAL A 519 9.58 4.41 -12.42
CA VAL A 519 9.02 5.78 -12.45
C VAL A 519 9.36 6.47 -13.76
N VAL A 520 10.63 6.39 -14.20
CA VAL A 520 11.07 6.94 -15.50
C VAL A 520 10.29 6.29 -16.65
N ASP A 521 10.21 4.96 -16.68
CA ASP A 521 9.46 4.23 -17.71
C ASP A 521 8.00 4.71 -17.79
N GLY A 522 7.32 4.81 -16.64
CA GLY A 522 5.94 5.29 -16.56
C GLY A 522 5.76 6.75 -17.00
N MET A 523 6.74 7.61 -16.73
CA MET A 523 6.71 9.01 -17.18
C MET A 523 6.88 9.15 -18.69
N LEU A 524 7.79 8.37 -19.28
CA LEU A 524 7.98 8.32 -20.73
C LEU A 524 6.74 7.80 -21.43
N ASP A 525 6.08 6.79 -20.87
CA ASP A 525 4.81 6.26 -21.39
C ASP A 525 3.67 7.30 -21.32
N MET A 526 3.59 8.08 -20.23
CA MET A 526 2.63 9.19 -20.13
C MET A 526 2.90 10.27 -21.18
N ALA A 527 4.16 10.70 -21.34
CA ALA A 527 4.53 11.69 -22.34
C ALA A 527 4.17 11.22 -23.76
N ASN A 528 4.48 9.97 -24.09
CA ASN A 528 4.18 9.38 -25.39
C ASN A 528 2.68 9.18 -25.66
N SER A 529 1.91 8.79 -24.64
CA SER A 529 0.46 8.56 -24.78
C SER A 529 -0.34 9.88 -24.85
N GLU A 530 0.03 10.90 -24.09
CA GLU A 530 -0.59 12.24 -24.20
C GLU A 530 -0.26 12.89 -25.56
N PHE A 531 0.96 12.69 -26.10
CA PHE A 531 1.34 13.15 -27.45
C PHE A 531 0.46 12.51 -28.56
N GLN A 532 0.09 11.24 -28.41
CA GLN A 532 -0.82 10.58 -29.35
C GLN A 532 -2.26 11.11 -29.28
N TYR A 533 -2.71 11.56 -28.10
CA TYR A 533 -4.05 12.15 -27.93
C TYR A 533 -4.13 13.58 -28.51
N THR A 534 -3.08 14.39 -28.34
CA THR A 534 -3.01 15.75 -28.92
C THR A 534 -2.79 15.72 -30.45
N CYS A 535 -2.03 14.76 -31.00
CA CYS A 535 -1.93 14.55 -32.45
C CYS A 535 -3.24 14.06 -33.10
N LYS A 536 -4.05 13.26 -32.39
CA LYS A 536 -5.40 12.87 -32.86
C LYS A 536 -6.41 14.02 -32.78
N ALA A 537 -6.33 14.87 -31.76
CA ALA A 537 -7.17 16.05 -31.64
C ALA A 537 -6.86 17.08 -32.75
N SER A 538 -5.59 17.34 -33.03
CA SER A 538 -5.15 18.27 -34.08
C SER A 538 -5.44 17.79 -35.52
N SER A 539 -5.31 16.49 -35.81
CA SER A 539 -5.69 15.91 -37.12
C SER A 539 -7.21 15.89 -37.36
N SER A 540 -8.02 15.78 -36.30
CA SER A 540 -9.49 15.92 -36.38
C SER A 540 -9.96 17.36 -36.58
N TYR A 541 -9.10 18.35 -36.25
CA TYR A 541 -9.37 19.77 -36.44
C TYR A 541 -8.97 20.27 -37.84
N HIS A 542 -7.93 19.71 -38.47
CA HIS A 542 -7.54 20.10 -39.83
C HIS A 542 -8.38 19.45 -40.95
N SER A 543 -9.08 18.34 -40.68
CA SER A 543 -10.01 17.72 -41.64
C SER A 543 -11.41 18.34 -41.65
N LYS A 544 -11.74 19.24 -40.70
CA LYS A 544 -13.04 19.93 -40.63
C LYS A 544 -13.02 21.38 -41.13
N HIS A 545 -11.86 21.89 -41.54
CA HIS A 545 -11.71 23.23 -42.14
C HIS A 545 -11.09 23.21 -43.54
N SER A 546 -11.11 22.04 -44.20
CA SER A 546 -10.77 21.89 -45.62
C SER A 546 -11.83 21.02 -46.33
N ALA A 547 -13.09 21.44 -46.22
CA ALA A 547 -14.19 21.04 -47.09
C ALA A 547 -15.21 22.17 -47.20
#